data_AF-A0A6B3GHH1-F1
#
_entry.id   AF-A0A6B3GHH1-F1
#
_cell.length_a   1.000
_cell.length_b   1.000
_cell.length_c   1.000
_cell.angle_alpha   90.00
_cell.angle_beta   90.00
_cell.angle_gamma   90.00
#
_symmetry.space_group_name_H-M   'P 1'
#
loop_
_entity.id
_entity.type
_entity.pdbx_description
1 polymer ?
#
loop_
_entity_poly.entity_id
_entity_poly.type
_entity_poly.pdbx_seq_one_letter_code
_entity_poly.pdbx_strand_id
1 'polypeptide(L)'
;SYMVPFVAAGGLLIALSFAIGGYEIASAKSVADHFVWGEADSWAALLNQIGSAAFAFLVPVLAGYIAYGMADRPALVPGFVGGSIALTVNAGFLGGLVAGLLAGAVVMAIQRVPVHATLRGIMPVLVIPLIASAVVG
;
A
#
# COMPACT_ATOMS: atom_id res chain seq x y z
N SER A 1 -10.72 -7.47 -8.06
CA SER A 1 -11.11 -7.36 -6.64
C SER A 1 -9.86 -7.45 -5.77
N TYR A 2 -9.03 -6.40 -5.72
CA TYR A 2 -7.74 -6.44 -5.03
C TYR A 2 -7.77 -5.86 -3.60
N MET A 3 -8.83 -5.13 -3.25
CA MET A 3 -8.97 -4.48 -1.94
C MET A 3 -9.79 -5.28 -0.93
N VAL A 4 -10.80 -6.04 -1.40
CA VAL A 4 -11.72 -6.80 -0.53
C VAL A 4 -10.97 -7.73 0.44
N PRO A 5 -9.92 -8.47 0.02
CA PRO A 5 -9.17 -9.31 0.94
C PRO A 5 -8.48 -8.53 2.08
N PHE A 6 -8.01 -7.31 1.83
CA PHE A 6 -7.37 -6.48 2.87
C PHE A 6 -8.38 -6.03 3.92
N VAL A 7 -9.56 -5.61 3.49
CA VAL A 7 -10.65 -5.21 4.41
C VAL A 7 -11.12 -6.41 5.23
N ALA A 8 -11.31 -7.56 4.59
CA ALA A 8 -11.78 -8.77 5.26
C ALA A 8 -10.76 -9.27 6.30
N ALA A 9 -9.50 -9.41 5.91
CA ALA A 9 -8.44 -9.86 6.81
C ALA A 9 -8.18 -8.82 7.92
N GLY A 10 -8.01 -7.55 7.56
CA GLY A 10 -7.72 -6.48 8.51
C GLY A 10 -8.83 -6.30 9.54
N GLY A 11 -10.09 -6.20 9.08
CA GLY A 11 -11.24 -5.99 9.95
C GLY A 11 -11.46 -7.16 10.91
N LEU A 12 -11.34 -8.40 10.42
CA LEU A 12 -11.52 -9.58 11.26
C LEU A 12 -10.42 -9.71 12.31
N LEU A 13 -9.16 -9.46 11.96
CA LEU A 13 -8.05 -9.51 12.92
C LEU A 13 -8.17 -8.43 14.00
N ILE A 14 -8.58 -7.20 13.65
CA ILE A 14 -8.85 -6.15 14.64
C ILE A 14 -10.04 -6.54 15.52
N ALA A 15 -11.12 -7.08 14.96
CA ALA A 15 -12.27 -7.52 15.76
C ALA A 15 -11.88 -8.63 16.76
N LEU A 16 -11.07 -9.59 16.33
CA LEU A 16 -10.53 -10.64 17.21
C LEU A 16 -9.61 -10.07 18.28
N SER A 17 -8.81 -9.04 17.97
CA SER A 17 -7.97 -8.38 18.99
C SER A 17 -8.83 -7.82 20.13
N PHE A 18 -9.89 -7.07 19.82
CA PHE A 18 -10.77 -6.50 20.83
C PHE A 18 -11.59 -7.55 21.56
N ALA A 19 -11.93 -8.66 20.91
CA ALA A 19 -12.61 -9.77 21.56
C ALA A 19 -11.73 -10.47 22.61
N ILE A 20 -10.40 -10.51 22.42
CA ILE A 20 -9.48 -11.27 23.28
C ILE A 20 -8.94 -10.43 24.46
N GLY A 21 -8.48 -9.19 24.24
CA GLY A 21 -7.93 -8.37 25.33
C GLY A 21 -8.55 -6.97 25.45
N GLY A 22 -9.79 -6.80 24.97
CA GLY A 22 -10.59 -5.61 25.20
C GLY A 22 -10.16 -4.37 24.41
N TYR A 23 -10.77 -3.23 24.74
CA TYR A 23 -10.61 -1.97 23.98
C TYR A 23 -9.24 -1.31 24.18
N GLU A 24 -8.55 -1.61 25.28
CA GLU A 24 -7.25 -0.99 25.62
C GLU A 24 -6.12 -1.41 24.67
N ILE A 25 -6.29 -2.53 23.95
CA ILE A 25 -5.34 -3.00 22.94
C ILE A 25 -5.12 -1.99 21.82
N ALA A 26 -6.09 -1.11 21.53
CA ALA A 26 -5.91 -0.05 20.54
C ALA A 26 -4.71 0.87 20.87
N SER A 27 -4.28 0.90 22.13
CA SER A 27 -3.13 1.65 22.64
C SER A 27 -1.96 0.78 23.10
N ALA A 28 -2.02 -0.54 22.85
CA ALA A 28 -0.94 -1.45 23.22
C ALA A 28 0.37 -1.05 22.53
N LYS A 29 1.47 -1.20 23.27
CA LYS A 29 2.82 -0.99 22.72
C LYS A 29 3.08 -1.98 21.59
N SER A 30 4.03 -1.63 20.73
CA SER A 30 4.41 -2.53 19.63
C SER A 30 4.83 -3.89 20.17
N VAL A 31 4.38 -4.94 19.50
CA VAL A 31 4.74 -6.32 19.83
C VAL A 31 6.25 -6.57 19.64
N ALA A 32 6.92 -5.73 18.86
CA ALA A 32 8.38 -5.76 18.72
C ALA A 32 9.12 -5.38 20.02
N ASP A 33 8.54 -4.52 20.85
CA ASP A 33 9.16 -4.04 22.08
C ASP A 33 8.85 -4.96 23.27
N HIS A 34 7.65 -5.54 23.29
CA HIS A 34 7.20 -6.42 24.35
C HIS A 34 6.20 -7.46 23.84
N PHE A 35 6.56 -8.73 23.94
CA PHE A 35 5.67 -9.85 23.63
C PHE A 35 5.90 -11.00 24.60
N VAL A 36 4.85 -11.39 25.30
CA VAL A 36 4.85 -12.51 26.25
C VAL A 36 3.92 -13.59 25.72
N TRP A 37 4.49 -14.74 25.35
CA TRP A 37 3.75 -15.84 24.73
C TRP A 37 2.58 -16.37 25.58
N GLY A 38 2.73 -16.34 26.92
CA GLY A 38 1.73 -16.81 27.86
C GLY A 38 0.59 -15.84 28.14
N GLU A 39 0.63 -14.62 27.60
CA GLU A 39 -0.33 -13.56 27.88
C GLU A 39 -1.28 -13.35 26.70
N ALA A 40 -2.59 -13.40 26.96
CA ALA A 40 -3.61 -13.20 25.94
C ALA A 40 -3.53 -11.80 25.30
N ASP A 41 -3.16 -10.79 26.09
CA ASP A 41 -3.06 -9.40 25.63
C ASP A 41 -1.93 -9.22 24.60
N SER A 42 -0.82 -9.95 24.75
CA SER A 42 0.27 -9.96 23.78
C SER A 42 -0.19 -10.49 22.41
N TRP A 43 -0.96 -11.57 22.39
CA TRP A 43 -1.56 -12.11 21.17
C TRP A 43 -2.59 -11.19 20.54
N ALA A 44 -3.40 -10.57 21.38
CA ALA A 44 -4.42 -9.66 20.92
C ALA A 44 -3.80 -8.37 20.33
N ALA A 45 -2.73 -7.83 20.94
CA ALA A 45 -1.93 -6.75 20.37
C ALA A 45 -1.32 -7.12 19.01
N LEU A 46 -0.83 -8.36 18.86
CA LEU A 46 -0.32 -8.86 17.58
C LEU A 46 -1.40 -8.87 16.49
N LEU A 47 -2.60 -9.39 16.82
CA LEU A 47 -3.74 -9.38 15.88
C LEU A 47 -4.12 -7.95 15.48
N ASN A 48 -4.13 -7.02 16.43
CA ASN A 48 -4.42 -5.61 16.16
C ASN A 48 -3.37 -4.99 15.23
N GLN A 49 -2.08 -5.24 15.49
CA GLN A 49 -0.99 -4.70 14.70
C GLN A 49 -1.01 -5.24 13.26
N ILE A 50 -1.23 -6.54 13.07
CA ILE A 50 -1.36 -7.15 11.74
C ILE A 50 -2.58 -6.58 11.01
N GLY A 51 -3.72 -6.47 11.70
CA GLY A 51 -4.94 -5.93 11.12
C GLY A 51 -4.78 -4.47 10.69
N SER A 52 -4.16 -3.65 11.54
CA SER A 52 -3.81 -2.25 11.27
C SER A 52 -2.86 -2.12 10.06
N ALA A 53 -1.86 -3.00 9.96
CA ALA A 53 -0.97 -3.04 8.79
C ALA A 53 -1.74 -3.39 7.50
N ALA A 54 -2.67 -4.37 7.54
CA ALA A 54 -3.49 -4.71 6.38
C ALA A 54 -4.34 -3.52 5.90
N PHE A 55 -4.92 -2.74 6.83
CA PHE A 55 -5.64 -1.52 6.47
C PHE A 55 -4.73 -0.43 5.89
N ALA A 56 -3.50 -0.28 6.40
CA ALA A 56 -2.55 0.68 5.87
C ALA A 56 -2.17 0.40 4.41
N PHE A 57 -2.19 -0.87 3.97
CA PHE A 57 -1.96 -1.23 2.57
C PHE A 57 -3.15 -0.98 1.65
N LEU A 58 -4.36 -0.73 2.16
CA LEU A 58 -5.57 -0.60 1.34
C LEU A 58 -5.43 0.49 0.27
N VAL A 59 -5.00 1.69 0.68
CA VAL A 59 -4.87 2.86 -0.21
C VAL A 59 -3.71 2.69 -1.21
N PRO A 60 -2.49 2.30 -0.79
CA PRO A 60 -1.42 1.94 -1.70
C PRO A 60 -1.84 0.89 -2.73
N VAL A 61 -2.51 -0.18 -2.30
CA VAL A 61 -2.91 -1.28 -3.17
C VAL A 61 -3.92 -0.84 -4.21
N LEU A 62 -4.93 -0.07 -3.80
CA LEU A 62 -5.88 0.52 -4.73
C LEU A 62 -5.16 1.39 -5.77
N ALA A 63 -4.30 2.31 -5.34
CA ALA A 63 -3.58 3.22 -6.22
C ALA A 63 -2.68 2.47 -7.21
N GLY A 64 -1.93 1.47 -6.72
CA GLY A 64 -1.09 0.59 -7.53
C GLY A 64 -1.87 -0.15 -8.61
N TYR A 65 -3.02 -0.73 -8.27
CA TYR A 65 -3.83 -1.48 -9.24
C TYR A 65 -4.65 -0.59 -10.18
N ILE A 66 -4.98 0.65 -9.80
CA ILE A 66 -5.49 1.66 -10.74
C ILE A 66 -4.42 1.96 -11.79
N ALA A 67 -3.20 2.29 -11.33
CA ALA A 67 -2.10 2.62 -12.21
C ALA A 67 -1.75 1.44 -13.15
N TYR A 68 -1.73 0.22 -12.61
CA TYR A 68 -1.57 -1.01 -13.38
C TYR A 68 -2.64 -1.19 -14.45
N GLY A 69 -3.91 -0.93 -14.12
CA GLY A 69 -5.01 -0.99 -15.08
C GLY A 69 -4.87 0.01 -16.24
N MET A 70 -4.09 1.06 -16.07
CA MET A 70 -3.84 2.09 -17.10
C MET A 70 -2.59 1.81 -17.94
N ALA A 71 -1.49 1.35 -17.34
CA ALA A 71 -0.19 1.31 -18.00
C ALA A 71 0.66 0.06 -17.69
N ASP A 72 0.00 -1.03 -17.32
CA ASP A 72 0.57 -2.35 -17.02
C ASP A 72 1.57 -2.36 -15.83
N ARG A 73 2.38 -3.41 -15.76
CA ARG A 73 3.35 -3.69 -14.68
C ARG A 73 4.27 -2.51 -14.33
N PRO A 74 4.80 -1.71 -15.27
CA PRO A 74 5.69 -0.60 -14.93
C PRO A 74 5.05 0.47 -14.03
N ALA A 75 3.72 0.53 -13.98
CA ALA A 75 2.98 1.51 -13.19
C ALA A 75 2.69 1.08 -11.74
N LEU A 76 3.00 -0.17 -11.38
CA LEU A 76 2.73 -0.66 -10.02
C LEU A 76 3.51 0.12 -8.96
N VAL A 77 4.83 0.28 -9.15
CA VAL A 77 5.68 0.99 -8.18
C VAL A 77 5.24 2.43 -7.97
N PRO A 78 5.11 3.30 -9.00
CA PRO A 78 4.66 4.67 -8.79
C PRO A 78 3.25 4.75 -8.20
N GLY A 79 2.35 3.82 -8.54
CA GLY A 79 1.02 3.77 -7.94
C GLY A 79 1.05 3.40 -6.44
N PHE A 80 1.82 2.39 -6.04
CA PHE A 80 1.98 2.04 -4.63
C PHE A 80 2.64 3.17 -3.82
N VAL A 81 3.69 3.79 -4.37
CA VAL A 81 4.40 4.90 -3.73
C VAL A 81 3.50 6.12 -3.63
N GLY A 82 2.84 6.54 -4.70
CA GLY A 82 1.90 7.66 -4.66
C GLY A 82 0.74 7.42 -3.69
N GLY A 83 0.21 6.20 -3.66
CA GLY A 83 -0.83 5.81 -2.72
C GLY A 83 -0.38 5.79 -1.26
N SER A 84 0.88 5.43 -0.97
CA SER A 84 1.42 5.50 0.39
C SER A 84 1.70 6.94 0.82
N ILE A 85 2.21 7.78 -0.07
CA ILE A 85 2.40 9.22 0.20
C ILE A 85 1.06 9.90 0.48
N ALA A 86 -0.02 9.53 -0.22
CA ALA A 86 -1.35 10.06 0.07
C ALA A 86 -1.79 9.83 1.53
N LEU A 87 -1.35 8.72 2.16
CA LEU A 87 -1.58 8.48 3.58
C LEU A 87 -0.68 9.34 4.47
N THR A 88 0.60 9.51 4.12
CA THR A 88 1.54 10.30 4.94
C THR A 88 1.19 11.78 4.96
N VAL A 89 0.63 12.32 3.87
CA VAL A 89 0.16 13.72 3.80
C VAL A 89 -1.29 13.91 4.24
N ASN A 90 -1.93 12.87 4.79
CA ASN A 90 -3.35 12.89 5.23
C ASN A 90 -4.37 13.21 4.12
N ALA A 91 -4.05 12.94 2.85
CA ALA A 91 -5.02 13.02 1.74
C ALA A 91 -5.96 11.79 1.69
N GLY A 92 -5.58 10.71 2.38
CA GLY A 92 -6.42 9.53 2.58
C GLY A 92 -6.78 8.82 1.28
N PHE A 93 -7.98 8.23 1.25
CA PHE A 93 -8.46 7.43 0.13
C PHE A 93 -8.58 8.22 -1.18
N LEU A 94 -9.10 9.45 -1.12
CA LEU A 94 -9.25 10.30 -2.30
C LEU A 94 -7.89 10.69 -2.88
N GLY A 95 -6.91 11.00 -2.02
CA GLY A 95 -5.53 11.21 -2.44
C GLY A 95 -4.95 9.99 -3.15
N GLY A 96 -5.19 8.78 -2.62
CA GLY A 96 -4.73 7.54 -3.25
C GLY A 96 -5.37 7.27 -4.61
N LEU A 97 -6.66 7.58 -4.78
CA LEU A 97 -7.32 7.49 -6.09
C LEU A 97 -6.66 8.43 -7.12
N VAL A 98 -6.45 9.68 -6.74
CA VAL A 98 -5.81 10.69 -7.60
C VAL A 98 -4.37 10.27 -7.91
N ALA A 99 -3.61 9.83 -6.92
CA ALA A 99 -2.23 9.37 -7.08
C ALA A 99 -2.13 8.15 -8.00
N GLY A 100 -3.05 7.18 -7.90
CA GLY A 100 -3.10 6.02 -8.79
C GLY A 100 -3.36 6.41 -10.25
N LEU A 101 -4.32 7.32 -10.49
CA LEU A 101 -4.61 7.84 -11.83
C LEU A 101 -3.43 8.65 -12.38
N LEU A 102 -2.81 9.49 -11.55
CA LEU A 102 -1.62 10.28 -11.89
C LEU A 102 -0.46 9.35 -12.27
N ALA A 103 -0.18 8.32 -11.46
CA ALA A 103 0.86 7.33 -11.73
C ALA A 103 0.65 6.63 -13.08
N GLY A 104 -0.57 6.16 -13.36
CA GLY A 104 -0.90 5.56 -14.65
C GLY A 104 -0.69 6.54 -15.80
N ALA A 105 -1.13 7.80 -15.66
CA ALA A 105 -0.98 8.82 -16.68
C ALA A 105 0.49 9.18 -16.97
N VAL A 106 1.30 9.35 -15.93
CA VAL A 106 2.74 9.63 -16.04
C VAL A 106 3.46 8.48 -16.74
N VAL A 107 3.17 7.24 -16.36
CA VAL A 107 3.79 6.06 -16.97
C VAL A 107 3.41 5.94 -18.46
N MET A 108 2.14 6.13 -18.81
CA MET A 108 1.72 6.17 -20.21
C MET A 108 2.42 7.28 -21.00
N ALA A 109 2.68 8.44 -20.39
CA ALA A 109 3.42 9.51 -21.05
C ALA A 109 4.87 9.11 -21.35
N ILE A 110 5.55 8.50 -20.39
CA ILE A 110 6.95 8.04 -20.55
C ILE A 110 7.03 6.93 -21.63
N GLN A 111 6.07 5.99 -21.65
CA GLN A 111 6.03 4.90 -22.63
C GLN A 111 5.88 5.37 -24.08
N ARG A 112 5.38 6.59 -24.31
CA ARG A 112 5.28 7.18 -25.67
C ARG A 112 6.61 7.69 -26.21
N VAL A 113 7.63 7.85 -25.36
CA VAL A 113 8.93 8.38 -25.79
C VAL A 113 9.70 7.29 -26.55
N PRO A 114 10.13 7.53 -27.79
CA PRO A 114 10.90 6.57 -28.56
C PRO A 114 12.28 6.36 -27.91
N VAL A 115 12.64 5.11 -27.68
CA VAL A 115 13.91 4.70 -27.07
C VAL A 115 14.68 3.76 -27.98
N HIS A 116 16.00 3.88 -27.95
CA HIS A 116 16.89 3.04 -28.74
C HIS A 116 16.76 1.55 -28.36
N ALA A 117 17.03 0.66 -29.31
CA ALA A 117 16.73 -0.77 -29.18
C ALA A 117 17.38 -1.43 -27.95
N THR A 118 18.57 -0.96 -27.56
CA THR A 118 19.34 -1.44 -26.41
C THR A 118 18.72 -1.09 -25.05
N LEU A 119 17.94 0.00 -24.98
CA LEU A 119 17.34 0.49 -23.74
C LEU A 119 15.94 -0.07 -23.48
N ARG A 120 15.30 -0.72 -24.46
CA ARG A 120 13.92 -1.21 -24.33
C ARG A 120 13.71 -2.18 -23.17
N GLY A 121 14.73 -2.97 -22.81
CA GLY A 121 14.64 -3.91 -21.69
C GLY A 121 14.71 -3.25 -20.31
N ILE A 122 15.55 -2.22 -20.15
CA ILE A 122 15.75 -1.54 -18.86
C ILE A 122 14.61 -0.55 -18.53
N MET A 123 13.90 -0.07 -19.56
CA MET A 123 12.82 0.90 -19.43
C MET A 123 11.71 0.46 -18.46
N PRO A 124 10.99 -0.66 -18.69
CA PRO A 124 9.87 -1.07 -17.82
C PRO A 124 10.29 -1.54 -16.43
N VAL A 125 11.55 -1.98 -16.26
CA VAL A 125 12.04 -2.57 -15.01
C VAL A 125 12.63 -1.52 -14.07
N LEU A 126 13.32 -0.52 -14.62
CA LEU A 126 14.08 0.45 -13.82
C LEU A 126 13.67 1.89 -14.12
N VAL A 127 13.77 2.31 -15.38
CA VAL A 127 13.69 3.73 -15.74
C VAL A 127 12.29 4.28 -15.52
N ILE A 128 11.28 3.60 -16.05
CA ILE A 128 9.87 4.01 -15.92
C ILE A 128 9.45 4.02 -14.44
N PRO A 129 9.63 2.92 -13.67
CA PRO A 129 9.29 2.92 -12.25
C PRO A 129 10.00 4.02 -11.46
N LEU A 130 11.29 4.26 -11.70
CA LEU A 130 12.08 5.27 -11.00
C LEU A 130 11.57 6.69 -11.27
N ILE A 131 11.48 7.07 -12.55
CA ILE A 131 11.09 8.43 -12.94
C ILE A 131 9.64 8.68 -12.54
N ALA A 132 8.73 7.74 -12.82
CA ALA A 132 7.33 7.92 -12.47
C ALA A 132 7.14 8.04 -10.95
N SER A 133 7.88 7.26 -10.14
CA SER A 133 7.75 7.35 -8.67
C SER A 133 8.28 8.68 -8.14
N ALA A 134 9.36 9.21 -8.72
CA ALA A 134 9.90 10.53 -8.34
C ALA A 134 8.99 11.70 -8.75
N VAL A 135 8.15 11.52 -9.77
CA VAL A 135 7.20 12.55 -10.22
C VAL A 135 5.88 12.49 -9.43
N VAL A 136 5.45 11.30 -9.03
CA VAL A 136 4.14 11.06 -8.41
C VAL A 136 4.20 11.06 -6.88
N GLY A 137 5.23 10.45 -6.31
CA GLY A 137 5.45 10.38 -4.86
C GLY A 137 6.05 11.66 -4.33
#